data_AF-A0A2G2E4E1-F1
#
_entry.id   AF-A0A2G2E4E1-F1
#
_cell.length_a   1.000
_cell.length_b   1.000
_cell.length_c   1.000
_cell.angle_alpha   90.00
_cell.angle_beta   90.00
_cell.angle_gamma   90.00
#
_symmetry.space_group_name_H-M   'P 1'
#
loop_
_entity.id
_entity.type
_entity.pdbx_description
1 polymer ?
#
loop_
_entity_poly.entity_id
_entity_poly.type
_entity_poly.pdbx_seq_one_letter_code
_entity_poly.pdbx_strand_id
1 'polypeptide(L)'
;MSREYNREEILRIAAERLRRKAEEEKRAENEYYKKITTGAPWFLFKTVVAFCTLMMVLTTVEVFVDGETKKLDNSEWRIDRELYLLWHQSIKVGDYLFAPHLRDWSGHAEDGYEITYSPIFRTGKKLSYDLQVNEITIRRHEEIRARSIFTWFPYLQIAMFIPLATFIFRRQKPWFNFARVASMIVVLPGILLVTILTLL
;
A
#
# COMPACT_ATOMS: atom_id res chain seq x y z
N MET A 1 -60.40 -17.10 28.91
CA MET A 1 -59.28 -18.03 29.18
C MET A 1 -58.78 -18.79 27.93
N SER A 2 -59.61 -19.31 27.01
CA SER A 2 -59.09 -20.11 25.87
C SER A 2 -58.37 -19.30 24.76
N ARG A 3 -58.66 -18.00 24.60
CA ARG A 3 -58.03 -17.15 23.57
C ARG A 3 -56.59 -16.72 23.89
N GLU A 4 -56.22 -16.57 25.16
CA GLU A 4 -54.85 -16.22 25.57
C GLU A 4 -53.91 -17.43 25.48
N TYR A 5 -54.38 -18.59 25.92
CA TYR A 5 -53.63 -19.86 25.83
C TYR A 5 -53.22 -20.18 24.38
N ASN A 6 -54.14 -19.98 23.44
CA ASN A 6 -53.90 -20.22 22.01
C ASN A 6 -52.90 -19.20 21.41
N ARG A 7 -52.83 -17.97 21.94
CA ARG A 7 -51.88 -16.94 21.48
C ARG A 7 -50.46 -17.23 21.94
N GLU A 8 -50.29 -17.67 23.18
CA GLU A 8 -48.99 -18.09 23.71
C GLU A 8 -48.45 -19.33 23.00
N GLU A 9 -49.32 -20.29 22.67
CA GLU A 9 -48.94 -21.50 21.94
C GLU A 9 -48.52 -21.20 20.50
N ILE A 10 -49.23 -20.31 19.80
CA ILE A 10 -48.84 -19.81 18.47
C ILE A 10 -47.48 -19.08 18.52
N LEU A 11 -47.26 -18.24 19.53
CA LEU A 11 -45.97 -17.54 19.73
C LEU A 11 -44.83 -18.52 20.01
N ARG A 12 -45.09 -19.58 20.78
CA ARG A 12 -44.10 -20.63 21.09
C ARG A 12 -43.71 -21.43 19.84
N ILE A 13 -44.70 -21.82 19.03
CA ILE A 13 -44.47 -22.50 17.74
C ILE A 13 -43.73 -21.59 16.75
N ALA A 14 -44.07 -20.30 16.70
CA ALA A 14 -43.37 -19.33 15.87
C ALA A 14 -41.91 -19.14 16.32
N ALA A 15 -41.66 -19.05 17.63
CA ALA A 15 -40.32 -18.96 18.21
C ALA A 15 -39.49 -20.22 17.94
N GLU A 16 -40.08 -21.42 18.04
CA GLU A 16 -39.39 -22.67 17.69
C GLU A 16 -39.08 -22.76 16.19
N ARG A 17 -39.99 -22.35 15.31
CA ARG A 17 -39.73 -22.27 13.86
C ARG A 17 -38.60 -21.29 13.55
N LEU A 18 -38.55 -20.14 14.23
CA LEU A 18 -37.46 -19.17 14.08
C LEU A 18 -36.13 -19.75 14.58
N ARG A 19 -36.11 -20.47 15.71
CA ARG A 19 -34.91 -21.15 16.21
C ARG A 19 -34.39 -22.21 15.24
N ARG A 20 -35.27 -23.07 14.72
CA ARG A 20 -34.91 -24.08 13.73
C ARG A 20 -34.34 -23.46 12.45
N LYS A 21 -35.01 -22.42 11.91
CA LYS A 21 -34.50 -21.68 10.74
C LYS A 21 -33.12 -21.06 11.02
N ALA A 22 -32.93 -20.43 12.18
CA ALA A 22 -31.64 -19.86 12.55
C ALA A 22 -30.54 -20.92 12.70
N GLU A 23 -30.86 -22.13 13.15
CA GLU A 23 -29.91 -23.25 13.21
C GLU A 23 -29.56 -23.79 11.83
N GLU A 24 -30.55 -23.93 10.94
CA GLU A 24 -30.34 -24.35 9.55
C GLU A 24 -29.47 -23.34 8.79
N GLU A 25 -29.76 -22.05 8.94
CA GLU A 25 -28.95 -20.96 8.37
C GLU A 25 -27.51 -20.99 8.88
N LYS A 26 -27.31 -21.17 10.20
CA LYS A 26 -25.97 -21.31 10.77
C LYS A 26 -25.22 -22.53 10.24
N ARG A 27 -25.90 -23.66 10.01
CA ARG A 27 -25.27 -24.85 9.41
C ARG A 27 -24.86 -24.59 7.97
N ALA A 28 -25.74 -23.99 7.17
CA ALA A 28 -25.45 -23.62 5.79
C ALA A 28 -24.27 -22.62 5.71
N GLU A 29 -24.24 -21.62 6.59
CA GLU A 29 -23.12 -20.67 6.69
C GLU A 29 -21.81 -21.36 7.09
N ASN A 30 -21.85 -22.31 8.02
CA ASN A 30 -20.69 -23.08 8.44
C ASN A 30 -20.12 -23.94 7.29
N GLU A 31 -20.97 -24.62 6.55
CA GLU A 31 -20.59 -25.44 5.40
C GLU A 31 -20.01 -24.58 4.27
N TYR A 32 -20.67 -23.46 3.95
CA TYR A 32 -20.18 -22.50 2.97
C TYR A 32 -18.81 -21.95 3.38
N TYR A 33 -18.66 -21.56 4.65
CA TYR A 33 -17.40 -21.08 5.19
C TYR A 33 -16.31 -22.15 5.11
N LYS A 34 -16.60 -23.40 5.46
CA LYS A 34 -15.63 -24.50 5.34
C LYS A 34 -15.19 -24.67 3.89
N LYS A 35 -16.12 -24.60 2.94
CA LYS A 35 -15.84 -24.70 1.50
C LYS A 35 -14.95 -23.56 0.98
N ILE A 36 -15.21 -22.30 1.33
CA ILE A 36 -14.38 -21.17 0.84
C ILE A 36 -12.98 -21.13 1.48
N THR A 37 -12.79 -21.89 2.54
CA THR A 37 -11.67 -21.73 3.47
C THR A 37 -10.86 -23.03 3.62
N THR A 38 -11.07 -23.92 2.65
CA THR A 38 -10.34 -25.16 2.37
C THR A 38 -10.10 -25.27 0.85
N GLY A 39 -9.20 -26.16 0.44
CA GLY A 39 -8.90 -26.41 -0.97
C GLY A 39 -7.98 -25.38 -1.66
N ALA A 40 -7.88 -25.48 -2.98
CA ALA A 40 -6.96 -24.69 -3.80
C ALA A 40 -7.20 -23.17 -3.77
N PRO A 41 -8.45 -22.65 -3.81
CA PRO A 41 -8.68 -21.20 -3.72
C PRO A 41 -8.21 -20.60 -2.40
N TRP A 42 -8.30 -21.37 -1.30
CA TRP A 42 -7.80 -20.94 -0.01
C TRP A 42 -6.27 -20.95 0.05
N PHE A 43 -5.63 -21.96 -0.54
CA PHE A 43 -4.18 -22.01 -0.68
C PHE A 43 -3.64 -20.83 -1.51
N LEU A 44 -4.30 -20.51 -2.62
CA LEU A 44 -3.95 -19.34 -3.44
C LEU A 44 -4.03 -18.05 -2.61
N PHE A 45 -5.12 -17.85 -1.86
CA PHE A 45 -5.25 -16.68 -1.00
C PHE A 45 -4.14 -16.60 0.05
N LYS A 46 -3.75 -17.71 0.70
CA LYS A 46 -2.60 -17.70 1.63
C LYS A 46 -1.31 -17.28 0.95
N THR A 47 -1.10 -17.71 -0.29
CA THR A 47 0.07 -17.32 -1.09
C THR A 47 0.08 -15.82 -1.34
N VAL A 48 -1.08 -15.25 -1.68
CA VAL A 48 -1.24 -13.78 -1.82
C VAL A 48 -0.94 -13.07 -0.51
N VAL A 49 -1.45 -13.57 0.62
CA VAL A 49 -1.19 -12.98 1.95
C VAL A 49 0.29 -13.01 2.27
N ALA A 50 0.97 -14.14 2.06
CA ALA A 50 2.40 -14.27 2.28
C ALA A 50 3.20 -13.29 1.40
N PHE A 51 2.86 -13.20 0.12
CA PHE A 51 3.49 -12.27 -0.82
C PHE A 51 3.28 -10.81 -0.41
N CYS A 52 2.05 -10.39 -0.12
CA CYS A 52 1.74 -9.02 0.30
C CYS A 52 2.44 -8.66 1.63
N THR A 53 2.55 -9.62 2.55
CA THR A 53 3.26 -9.41 3.82
C THR A 53 4.75 -9.23 3.59
N LEU A 54 5.36 -10.06 2.73
CA LEU A 54 6.76 -9.92 2.36
C LEU A 54 7.02 -8.57 1.68
N MET A 55 6.20 -8.20 0.70
CA MET A 55 6.31 -6.91 0.01
C MET A 55 6.11 -5.73 0.97
N MET A 56 5.22 -5.85 1.95
CA MET A 56 5.05 -4.83 2.98
C MET A 56 6.34 -4.62 3.78
N VAL A 57 6.99 -5.71 4.22
CA VAL A 57 8.26 -5.61 4.94
C VAL A 57 9.33 -4.98 4.05
N LEU A 58 9.50 -5.47 2.83
CA LEU A 58 10.50 -4.95 1.89
C LEU A 58 10.29 -3.46 1.60
N THR A 59 9.06 -3.05 1.28
CA THR A 59 8.74 -1.65 1.00
C THR A 59 8.90 -0.76 2.23
N THR A 60 8.62 -1.28 3.44
CA THR A 60 8.89 -0.55 4.68
C THR A 60 10.39 -0.28 4.83
N VAL A 61 11.23 -1.30 4.65
CA VAL A 61 12.68 -1.15 4.75
C VAL A 61 13.18 -0.16 3.69
N GLU A 62 12.74 -0.31 2.44
CA GLU A 62 13.10 0.58 1.34
C GLU A 62 12.73 2.05 1.62
N VAL A 63 11.58 2.31 2.24
CA VAL A 63 11.11 3.68 2.54
C VAL A 63 11.85 4.28 3.73
N PHE A 64 12.11 3.53 4.79
CA PHE A 64 12.64 4.10 6.04
C PHE A 64 14.16 4.01 6.17
N VAL A 65 14.79 3.03 5.54
CA VAL A 65 16.24 2.86 5.60
C VAL A 65 16.85 3.54 4.38
N ASP A 66 17.84 4.38 4.63
CA ASP A 66 18.65 5.00 3.59
C ASP A 66 19.88 4.11 3.34
N GLY A 67 20.21 3.91 2.07
CA GLY A 67 21.36 3.13 1.62
C GLY A 67 22.60 4.00 1.45
N GLU A 68 23.44 3.62 0.48
CA GLU A 68 24.63 4.40 0.14
C GLU A 68 24.25 5.77 -0.44
N THR A 69 25.02 6.80 -0.08
CA THR A 69 24.89 8.15 -0.64
C THR A 69 26.10 8.44 -1.51
N LYS A 70 25.85 8.92 -2.73
CA LYS A 70 26.87 9.27 -3.71
C LYS A 70 26.74 10.75 -4.07
N LYS A 71 27.86 11.48 -4.03
CA LYS A 71 27.95 12.82 -4.62
C LYS A 71 27.85 12.72 -6.13
N LEU A 72 26.98 13.54 -6.71
CA LEU A 72 26.80 13.61 -8.15
C LEU A 72 27.78 14.61 -8.74
N ASP A 73 28.35 14.26 -9.88
CA ASP A 73 29.07 15.20 -10.73
C ASP A 73 28.08 15.97 -11.63
N ASN A 74 28.48 17.14 -12.13
CA ASN A 74 27.66 18.00 -12.98
C ASN A 74 27.23 17.31 -14.30
N SER A 75 27.92 16.24 -14.70
CA SER A 75 27.55 15.43 -15.87
C SER A 75 26.47 14.37 -15.58
N GLU A 76 26.21 14.03 -14.32
CA GLU A 76 25.33 12.91 -13.93
C GLU A 76 23.86 13.32 -13.77
N TRP A 77 23.58 14.63 -13.78
CA TRP A 77 22.23 15.18 -13.66
C TRP A 77 21.94 16.20 -14.75
N ARG A 78 20.67 16.35 -15.09
CA ARG A 78 20.21 17.34 -16.05
C ARG A 78 18.81 17.82 -15.72
N ILE A 79 18.54 19.05 -16.10
CA ILE A 79 17.18 19.59 -16.08
C ILE A 79 16.38 18.98 -17.23
N ASP A 80 15.30 18.29 -16.90
CA ASP A 80 14.34 17.79 -17.88
C ASP A 80 13.33 18.90 -18.18
N ARG A 81 13.24 19.31 -19.45
CA ARG A 81 12.31 20.37 -19.90
C ARG A 81 11.05 19.79 -20.56
N GLU A 82 10.97 18.48 -20.74
CA GLU A 82 9.83 17.82 -21.38
C GLU A 82 8.65 17.71 -20.41
N LEU A 83 8.94 17.45 -19.13
CA LEU A 83 7.95 17.46 -18.05
C LEU A 83 7.75 18.88 -17.51
N TYR A 84 6.76 19.57 -18.08
CA TYR A 84 6.31 20.86 -17.56
C TYR A 84 5.39 20.64 -16.35
N LEU A 85 5.96 20.70 -15.14
CA LEU A 85 5.21 20.66 -13.89
C LEU A 85 5.01 22.09 -13.38
N LEU A 86 3.75 22.48 -13.17
CA LEU A 86 3.43 23.76 -12.53
C LEU A 86 4.15 23.83 -11.18
N TRP A 87 4.94 24.88 -10.98
CA TRP A 87 5.65 25.19 -9.73
C TRP A 87 6.77 24.21 -9.33
N HIS A 88 7.19 23.29 -10.20
CA HIS A 88 8.28 22.35 -9.91
C HIS A 88 9.30 22.32 -11.04
N GLN A 89 10.57 22.12 -10.68
CA GLN A 89 11.64 21.87 -11.65
C GLN A 89 11.82 20.37 -11.82
N SER A 90 11.74 19.85 -13.03
CA SER A 90 12.03 18.44 -13.31
C SER A 90 13.55 18.25 -13.43
N ILE A 91 14.11 17.37 -12.60
CA ILE A 91 15.54 17.03 -12.57
C ILE A 91 15.68 15.54 -12.81
N LYS A 92 16.49 15.17 -13.78
CA LYS A 92 16.76 13.79 -14.13
C LYS A 92 18.20 13.43 -13.75
N VAL A 93 18.35 12.42 -12.91
CA VAL A 93 19.64 11.84 -12.50
C VAL A 93 19.66 10.39 -12.99
N GLY A 94 20.37 10.12 -14.08
CA GLY A 94 20.25 8.84 -14.80
C GLY A 94 18.81 8.58 -15.25
N ASP A 95 18.20 7.51 -14.74
CA ASP A 95 16.81 7.13 -14.99
C ASP A 95 15.83 7.61 -13.91
N TYR A 96 16.32 8.34 -12.90
CA TYR A 96 15.52 8.81 -11.78
C TYR A 96 15.04 10.24 -12.00
N LEU A 97 13.75 10.47 -11.82
CA LEU A 97 13.12 11.78 -11.91
C LEU A 97 12.85 12.33 -10.52
N PHE A 98 13.31 13.54 -10.27
CA PHE A 98 13.01 14.35 -9.09
C PHE A 98 12.29 15.62 -9.54
N ALA A 99 11.42 16.14 -8.69
CA ALA A 99 10.60 17.29 -9.02
C ALA A 99 10.54 18.27 -7.83
N PRO A 100 11.66 18.88 -7.41
CA PRO A 100 11.62 19.86 -6.34
C PRO A 100 10.76 21.07 -6.70
N HIS A 101 10.17 21.68 -5.67
CA HIS A 101 9.38 22.89 -5.83
C HIS A 101 10.28 24.07 -6.29
N LEU A 102 9.81 24.92 -7.21
CA LEU A 102 10.60 25.99 -7.82
C LEU A 102 11.19 26.96 -6.81
N ARG A 103 10.49 27.21 -5.70
CA ARG A 103 10.99 28.06 -4.60
C ARG A 103 12.24 27.46 -3.94
N ASP A 104 12.24 26.15 -3.73
CA ASP A 104 13.36 25.43 -3.14
C ASP A 104 14.41 25.12 -4.22
N TRP A 105 14.05 25.13 -5.50
CA TRP A 105 15.04 25.06 -6.56
C TRP A 105 15.75 26.39 -6.76
N SER A 106 15.10 27.54 -6.73
CA SER A 106 15.74 28.82 -7.09
C SER A 106 16.91 29.25 -6.20
N GLY A 107 17.02 28.70 -4.98
CA GLY A 107 18.10 29.01 -4.04
C GLY A 107 19.14 27.91 -3.89
N HIS A 108 19.20 26.92 -4.80
CA HIS A 108 20.16 25.82 -4.69
C HIS A 108 21.59 26.31 -4.95
N ALA A 109 22.54 25.74 -4.23
CA ALA A 109 23.96 25.83 -4.58
C ALA A 109 24.24 24.87 -5.74
N GLU A 110 24.96 25.33 -6.76
CA GLU A 110 25.32 24.53 -7.94
C GLU A 110 26.26 23.35 -7.58
N ASP A 111 26.95 23.44 -6.44
CA ASP A 111 27.86 22.43 -5.95
C ASP A 111 27.24 21.71 -4.74
N GLY A 112 27.24 20.37 -4.77
CA GLY A 112 26.87 19.55 -3.59
C GLY A 112 25.64 18.66 -3.73
N TYR A 113 25.24 18.31 -4.96
CA TYR A 113 24.17 17.31 -5.14
C TYR A 113 24.62 15.93 -4.67
N GLU A 114 23.74 15.28 -3.91
CA GLU A 114 23.95 13.94 -3.40
C GLU A 114 22.72 13.09 -3.69
N ILE A 115 22.90 11.92 -4.28
CA ILE A 115 21.82 10.94 -4.41
C ILE A 115 21.97 9.88 -3.32
N THR A 116 20.88 9.62 -2.61
CA THR A 116 20.80 8.51 -1.66
C THR A 116 20.03 7.37 -2.31
N TYR A 117 20.66 6.19 -2.33
CA TYR A 117 20.09 4.99 -2.90
C TYR A 117 19.26 4.23 -1.86
N SER A 118 18.34 3.42 -2.36
CA SER A 118 17.60 2.50 -1.53
C SER A 118 18.44 1.27 -1.16
N PRO A 119 18.26 0.68 0.04
CA PRO A 119 19.20 -0.30 0.58
C PRO A 119 19.17 -1.66 -0.11
N ILE A 120 18.00 -2.12 -0.57
CA ILE A 120 17.79 -3.45 -1.17
C ILE A 120 17.85 -3.35 -2.69
N PHE A 121 17.03 -2.47 -3.28
CA PHE A 121 16.94 -2.36 -4.74
C PHE A 121 18.03 -1.47 -5.34
N ARG A 122 18.78 -0.71 -4.53
CA ARG A 122 19.84 0.20 -4.98
C ARG A 122 19.35 1.20 -6.02
N THR A 123 18.10 1.65 -5.88
CA THR A 123 17.50 2.64 -6.76
C THR A 123 17.60 4.03 -6.16
N GLY A 124 17.70 5.08 -6.99
CA GLY A 124 17.73 6.45 -6.52
C GLY A 124 16.47 6.78 -5.73
N LYS A 125 16.61 7.06 -4.44
CA LYS A 125 15.51 7.28 -3.50
C LYS A 125 15.31 8.75 -3.20
N LYS A 126 16.39 9.45 -2.87
CA LYS A 126 16.39 10.87 -2.50
C LYS A 126 17.46 11.63 -3.25
N LEU A 127 17.16 12.86 -3.63
CA LEU A 127 18.12 13.85 -4.08
C LEU A 127 18.29 14.89 -2.97
N SER A 128 19.49 14.99 -2.43
CA SER A 128 19.87 16.00 -1.45
C SER A 128 20.68 17.11 -2.14
N TYR A 129 20.42 18.35 -1.77
CA TYR A 129 21.20 19.50 -2.22
C TYR A 129 21.14 20.62 -1.20
N ASP A 130 22.12 21.51 -1.27
CA ASP A 130 22.25 22.62 -0.36
C ASP A 130 21.49 23.85 -0.89
N LEU A 131 20.75 24.50 0.01
CA LEU A 131 20.01 25.73 -0.22
C LEU A 131 20.71 26.90 0.44
N GLN A 132 21.01 27.93 -0.34
CA GLN A 132 21.44 29.21 0.18
C GLN A 132 20.21 30.04 0.58
N VAL A 133 19.92 30.07 1.88
CA VAL A 133 18.77 30.82 2.42
C VAL A 133 19.13 32.30 2.57
N ASN A 134 20.37 32.58 2.97
CA ASN A 134 20.98 33.91 3.11
C ASN A 134 22.49 33.80 2.78
N GLU A 135 23.24 34.91 2.80
CA GLU A 135 24.70 34.91 2.55
C GLU A 135 25.50 33.98 3.46
N ILE A 136 24.99 33.66 4.65
CA ILE A 136 25.70 32.89 5.70
C ILE A 136 25.06 31.52 5.97
N THR A 137 23.77 31.34 5.67
CA THR A 137 23.02 30.16 6.11
C THR A 137 22.77 29.20 4.94
N ILE A 138 23.38 28.03 5.02
CA ILE A 138 23.14 26.90 4.12
C ILE A 138 22.19 25.92 4.81
N ARG A 139 21.13 25.50 4.11
CA ARG A 139 20.18 24.49 4.57
C ARG A 139 20.19 23.32 3.62
N ARG A 140 20.35 22.10 4.13
CA ARG A 140 20.21 20.89 3.33
C ARG A 140 18.72 20.62 3.02
N HIS A 141 18.39 20.46 1.75
CA HIS A 141 17.07 20.03 1.28
C HIS A 141 17.14 18.59 0.78
N GLU A 142 16.05 17.86 0.95
CA GLU A 142 15.90 16.48 0.45
C GLU A 142 14.62 16.37 -0.35
N GLU A 143 14.74 15.88 -1.58
CA GLU A 143 13.63 15.62 -2.47
C GLU A 143 13.50 14.10 -2.70
N ILE A 144 12.29 13.56 -2.52
CA ILE A 144 12.02 12.14 -2.77
C ILE A 144 11.79 11.93 -4.27
N ARG A 145 12.26 10.81 -4.82
CA ARG A 145 12.06 10.45 -6.24
C ARG A 145 10.57 10.52 -6.60
N ALA A 146 10.24 11.29 -7.64
CA ALA A 146 8.89 11.40 -8.14
C ALA A 146 8.44 10.11 -8.84
N ARG A 147 7.13 9.85 -8.84
CA ARG A 147 6.52 8.66 -9.47
C ARG A 147 7.17 7.33 -9.04
N SER A 148 7.63 7.26 -7.79
CA SER A 148 8.29 6.10 -7.22
C SER A 148 7.44 5.46 -6.11
N ILE A 149 7.80 4.25 -5.69
CA ILE A 149 7.13 3.56 -4.57
C ILE A 149 7.15 4.39 -3.27
N PHE A 150 8.16 5.25 -3.11
CA PHE A 150 8.32 6.14 -1.97
C PHE A 150 7.21 7.19 -1.89
N THR A 151 6.71 7.66 -3.02
CA THR A 151 5.59 8.64 -3.07
C THR A 151 4.21 8.01 -2.81
N TRP A 152 4.07 6.70 -3.03
CA TRP A 152 2.83 5.95 -2.76
C TRP A 152 2.71 5.48 -1.31
N PHE A 153 3.75 5.68 -0.52
CA PHE A 153 3.71 5.48 0.93
C PHE A 153 2.87 6.59 1.59
N PRO A 154 2.02 6.29 2.58
CA PRO A 154 1.76 4.99 3.21
C PRO A 154 0.61 4.19 2.57
N TYR A 155 -0.06 4.73 1.54
CA TYR A 155 -1.27 4.13 0.97
C TYR A 155 -1.06 2.69 0.48
N LEU A 156 0.08 2.42 -0.16
CA LEU A 156 0.43 1.09 -0.63
C LEU A 156 0.58 0.08 0.53
N GLN A 157 1.13 0.51 1.67
CA GLN A 157 1.26 -0.34 2.85
C GLN A 157 -0.09 -0.67 3.48
N ILE A 158 -0.98 0.32 3.58
CA ILE A 158 -2.33 0.11 4.10
C ILE A 158 -3.08 -0.89 3.22
N ALA A 159 -2.95 -0.79 1.89
CA ALA A 159 -3.54 -1.74 0.95
C ALA A 159 -2.99 -3.16 1.14
N MET A 160 -1.68 -3.32 1.30
CA MET A 160 -1.03 -4.62 1.57
C MET A 160 -1.43 -5.23 2.92
N PHE A 161 -1.94 -4.43 3.86
CA PHE A 161 -2.42 -4.92 5.15
C PHE A 161 -3.79 -5.57 5.06
N ILE A 162 -4.60 -5.25 4.05
CA ILE A 162 -5.95 -5.80 3.89
C ILE A 162 -5.95 -7.34 3.79
N PRO A 163 -5.13 -7.99 2.93
CA PRO A 163 -5.06 -9.45 2.88
C PRO A 163 -4.64 -10.07 4.21
N LEU A 164 -3.64 -9.48 4.88
CA LEU A 164 -3.13 -9.96 6.16
C LEU A 164 -4.19 -9.87 7.26
N ALA A 165 -4.84 -8.71 7.39
CA ALA A 165 -5.95 -8.52 8.32
C ALA A 165 -7.10 -9.49 8.03
N THR A 166 -7.43 -9.72 6.76
CA THR A 166 -8.47 -10.68 6.34
C THR A 166 -8.10 -12.11 6.75
N PHE A 167 -6.81 -12.48 6.65
CA PHE A 167 -6.32 -13.78 7.06
C PHE A 167 -6.33 -13.97 8.58
N ILE A 168 -5.91 -12.97 9.36
CA ILE A 168 -5.87 -13.02 10.83
C ILE A 168 -7.28 -13.01 11.41
N PHE A 169 -8.13 -12.07 10.99
CA PHE A 169 -9.49 -11.90 11.51
C PHE A 169 -10.51 -12.77 10.76
N ARG A 170 -10.13 -14.00 10.46
CA ARG A 170 -10.94 -15.01 9.76
C ARG A 170 -12.28 -15.21 10.48
N ARG A 171 -13.33 -14.54 10.00
CA ARG A 171 -14.68 -14.59 10.58
C ARG A 171 -15.68 -15.10 9.55
N GLN A 172 -16.67 -15.86 10.02
CA GLN A 172 -17.84 -16.29 9.22
C GLN A 172 -18.78 -15.11 8.98
N LYS A 173 -18.34 -14.16 8.15
CA LYS A 173 -19.16 -13.02 7.72
C LYS A 173 -19.02 -12.85 6.20
N PRO A 174 -20.06 -12.37 5.50
CA PRO A 174 -19.99 -12.05 4.07
C PRO A 174 -18.80 -11.14 3.72
N TRP A 175 -18.47 -10.22 4.64
CA TRP A 175 -17.32 -9.33 4.53
C TRP A 175 -15.98 -10.06 4.33
N PHE A 176 -15.80 -11.22 4.96
CA PHE A 176 -14.56 -12.01 4.81
C PHE A 176 -14.39 -12.50 3.37
N ASN A 177 -15.45 -12.99 2.74
CA ASN A 177 -15.38 -13.44 1.35
C ASN A 177 -15.14 -12.27 0.40
N PHE A 178 -15.81 -11.13 0.63
CA PHE A 178 -15.58 -9.91 -0.14
C PHE A 178 -14.13 -9.44 -0.03
N ALA A 179 -13.59 -9.30 1.18
CA ALA A 179 -12.22 -8.86 1.41
C ALA A 179 -11.19 -9.83 0.82
N ARG A 180 -11.45 -11.14 0.88
CA ARG A 180 -10.61 -12.17 0.25
C ARG A 180 -10.56 -12.01 -1.27
N VAL A 181 -11.72 -11.86 -1.92
CA VAL A 181 -11.82 -11.69 -3.37
C VAL A 181 -11.21 -10.36 -3.81
N ALA A 182 -11.51 -9.27 -3.11
CA ALA A 182 -10.90 -7.96 -3.35
C ALA A 182 -9.37 -8.00 -3.20
N SER A 183 -8.85 -8.76 -2.23
CA SER A 183 -7.41 -8.95 -2.06
C SER A 183 -6.76 -9.63 -3.28
N MET A 184 -7.43 -10.63 -3.85
CA MET A 184 -6.90 -11.38 -5.01
C MET A 184 -7.03 -10.62 -6.33
N ILE A 185 -8.13 -9.86 -6.52
CA ILE A 185 -8.45 -9.22 -7.81
C ILE A 185 -7.98 -7.77 -7.87
N VAL A 186 -7.96 -7.06 -6.74
CA VAL A 186 -7.63 -5.63 -6.70
C VAL A 186 -6.27 -5.40 -6.07
N VAL A 187 -6.06 -5.89 -4.85
CA VAL A 187 -4.84 -5.59 -4.08
C VAL A 187 -3.62 -6.20 -4.75
N LEU A 188 -3.65 -7.50 -5.09
CA LEU A 188 -2.50 -8.17 -5.72
C LEU A 188 -2.12 -7.55 -7.07
N PRO A 189 -3.03 -7.40 -8.07
CA PRO A 189 -2.65 -6.77 -9.33
C PRO A 189 -2.23 -5.31 -9.17
N GLY A 190 -2.85 -4.57 -8.24
CA GLY A 190 -2.47 -3.19 -7.93
C GLY A 190 -1.03 -3.09 -7.42
N ILE A 191 -0.63 -3.97 -6.48
CA ILE A 191 0.74 -4.01 -5.98
C ILE A 191 1.72 -4.37 -7.11
N LEU A 192 1.41 -5.39 -7.91
CA LEU A 192 2.27 -5.79 -9.03
C LEU A 192 2.45 -4.64 -10.02
N LEU A 193 1.37 -3.95 -10.39
CA LEU A 193 1.40 -2.82 -11.29
C LEU A 193 2.24 -1.68 -10.73
N VAL A 194 2.03 -1.28 -9.47
CA VAL A 194 2.83 -0.22 -8.85
C VAL A 194 4.29 -0.65 -8.75
N THR A 195 4.57 -1.87 -8.33
CA THR A 195 5.94 -2.40 -8.22
C THR A 195 6.65 -2.37 -9.57
N ILE A 196 6.00 -2.85 -10.64
CA ILE A 196 6.56 -2.84 -12.00
C ILE A 196 6.79 -1.40 -12.49
N LEU A 197 5.81 -0.52 -12.35
CA LEU A 197 5.90 0.85 -12.88
C LEU A 197 6.85 1.76 -12.09
N THR A 198 7.16 1.42 -10.83
CA THR A 198 7.97 2.27 -9.95
C THR A 198 9.40 1.77 -9.71
N LEU A 199 9.67 0.49 -9.96
CA LEU A 199 11.03 -0.07 -9.95
C LEU A 199 11.73 0.00 -11.30
N LEU A 200 10.98 0.00 -12.41
CA LEU A 200 11.49 0.39 -13.73
C LEU A 200 11.74 1.91 -13.80
#